data_AF-A0A3N5PJ66-F1
#
_entry.id   AF-A0A3N5PJ66-F1
#
_cell.length_a   1.000
_cell.length_b   1.000
_cell.length_c   1.000
_cell.angle_alpha   90.00
_cell.angle_beta   90.00
_cell.angle_gamma   90.00
#
_symmetry.space_group_name_H-M   'P 1'
#
loop_
_entity.id
_entity.type
_entity.pdbx_description
1 polymer ?
#
loop_
_entity_poly.entity_id
_entity_poly.type
_entity_poly.pdbx_seq_one_letter_code
_entity_poly.pdbx_strand_id
1 'polypeptide(L)'
;MTIHHRHAFLTFCGILALASSSEDAGAQLNECTLINQLGLIDAPGGCIEKSLAQQIGPGQGDINMPASSAYLIKRDPARAIRRGRQLFQRKFSLYEGLGPRVNQNASGDITETRRLGAGLSDSCAACHGRPRGSAGVGGDVATFPDSRDAPHLFGLGLIEMLADEMTAELRATREQAVREARTGDVAPAPGTTARPGPTRPA
;
A
#
# COMPACT_ATOMS: atom_id res chain seq x y z
N MET A 1 33.80 -65.35 -29.71
CA MET A 1 32.69 -65.15 -28.76
C MET A 1 32.72 -63.69 -28.34
N THR A 2 31.61 -62.98 -28.63
CA THR A 2 31.18 -61.64 -28.15
C THR A 2 32.01 -60.39 -28.44
N ILE A 3 31.52 -59.65 -29.45
CA ILE A 3 31.66 -58.21 -29.73
C ILE A 3 30.65 -57.43 -28.88
N HIS A 4 31.04 -56.30 -28.28
CA HIS A 4 30.18 -55.14 -27.90
C HIS A 4 31.12 -53.92 -27.81
N HIS A 5 31.10 -52.86 -28.63
CA HIS A 5 30.06 -51.89 -29.00
C HIS A 5 29.41 -51.20 -27.78
N ARG A 6 29.81 -49.96 -27.46
CA ARG A 6 28.98 -48.73 -27.64
C ARG A 6 29.42 -47.49 -26.83
N HIS A 7 29.40 -46.38 -27.56
CA HIS A 7 29.14 -44.97 -27.24
C HIS A 7 28.59 -44.62 -25.83
N ALA A 8 29.15 -43.58 -25.22
CA ALA A 8 28.51 -42.71 -24.23
C ALA A 8 28.60 -41.26 -24.78
N PHE A 9 27.64 -40.79 -25.57
CA PHE A 9 26.39 -40.11 -25.17
C PHE A 9 26.60 -38.99 -24.14
N LEU A 10 26.78 -37.78 -24.69
CA LEU A 10 26.53 -36.49 -24.04
C LEU A 10 25.04 -36.41 -23.66
N THR A 11 24.74 -36.14 -22.39
CA THR A 11 23.42 -35.68 -21.96
C THR A 11 23.60 -34.47 -21.06
N PHE A 12 23.52 -33.29 -21.65
CA PHE A 12 23.45 -32.01 -20.96
C PHE A 12 22.00 -31.80 -20.47
N CYS A 13 21.70 -32.25 -19.26
CA CYS A 13 20.43 -31.92 -18.60
C CYS A 13 20.54 -30.52 -17.99
N GLY A 14 20.11 -29.51 -18.74
CA GLY A 14 19.84 -28.17 -18.22
C GLY A 14 18.60 -28.21 -17.32
N ILE A 15 18.83 -28.20 -16.00
CA ILE A 15 17.78 -28.02 -14.99
C ILE A 15 17.35 -26.55 -15.02
N LEU A 16 16.24 -26.25 -15.68
CA LEU A 16 15.55 -24.98 -15.52
C LEU A 16 14.68 -25.08 -14.26
N ALA A 17 15.29 -24.79 -13.11
CA ALA A 17 14.55 -24.61 -11.87
C ALA A 17 13.77 -23.29 -11.95
N LEU A 18 12.51 -23.36 -12.38
CA LEU A 18 11.53 -22.34 -12.04
C LEU A 18 11.36 -22.38 -10.52
N ALA A 19 12.15 -21.55 -9.81
CA ALA A 19 11.91 -21.24 -8.43
C ALA A 19 10.61 -20.44 -8.34
N SER A 20 9.50 -21.17 -8.24
CA SER A 20 8.25 -20.66 -7.70
C SER A 20 8.50 -20.31 -6.24
N SER A 21 9.04 -19.13 -5.96
CA SER A 21 9.04 -18.58 -4.61
C SER A 21 7.58 -18.26 -4.28
N SER A 22 6.89 -19.21 -3.68
CA SER A 22 5.75 -18.93 -2.83
C SER A 22 6.25 -18.06 -1.68
N GLU A 23 6.23 -16.74 -1.89
CA GLU A 23 6.32 -15.81 -0.77
C GLU A 23 5.04 -16.01 0.04
N ASP A 24 5.13 -16.81 1.10
CA ASP A 24 4.15 -16.78 2.18
C ASP A 24 4.06 -15.33 2.64
N ALA A 25 2.97 -14.67 2.28
CA ALA A 25 2.66 -13.32 2.71
C ALA A 25 2.21 -13.36 4.18
N GLY A 26 3.12 -13.76 5.07
CA GLY A 26 2.98 -13.59 6.51
C GLY A 26 2.90 -12.10 6.82
N ALA A 27 1.87 -11.69 7.55
CA ALA A 27 1.77 -10.32 8.04
C ALA A 27 2.89 -10.09 9.06
N GLN A 28 3.93 -9.33 8.69
CA GLN A 28 5.00 -8.95 9.59
C GLN A 28 4.52 -7.79 10.48
N LEU A 29 4.56 -7.97 11.80
CA LEU A 29 3.87 -7.07 12.72
C LEU A 29 4.73 -5.88 13.17
N ASN A 30 6.06 -6.01 13.26
CA ASN A 30 6.94 -4.89 13.61
C ASN A 30 8.36 -5.10 13.05
N GLU A 31 9.25 -4.10 13.15
CA GLU A 31 10.63 -4.22 12.66
C GLU A 31 11.51 -5.08 13.58
N CYS A 32 12.50 -5.74 13.01
CA CYS A 32 13.34 -6.70 13.73
C CYS A 32 14.12 -6.06 14.89
N THR A 33 14.49 -4.80 14.77
CA THR A 33 15.19 -4.03 15.81
C THR A 33 14.30 -3.70 17.02
N LEU A 34 12.97 -3.67 16.84
CA LEU A 34 12.01 -3.43 17.93
C LEU A 34 11.54 -4.72 18.61
N ILE A 35 11.46 -5.84 17.87
CA ILE A 35 10.93 -7.11 18.39
C ILE A 35 11.96 -7.86 19.26
N ASN A 36 13.26 -7.58 19.11
CA ASN A 36 14.30 -8.46 19.64
C ASN A 36 15.38 -7.75 20.49
N GLN A 37 15.00 -7.02 21.53
CA GLN A 37 15.99 -6.51 22.49
C GLN A 37 16.52 -7.59 23.46
N LEU A 38 15.87 -8.77 23.53
CA LEU A 38 16.15 -9.82 24.53
C LEU A 38 16.54 -11.20 23.94
N GLY A 39 16.75 -11.31 22.63
CA GLY A 39 17.23 -12.54 21.98
C GLY A 39 16.16 -13.62 21.73
N LEU A 40 14.89 -13.34 21.97
CA LEU A 40 13.78 -14.28 21.73
C LEU A 40 13.31 -14.11 20.28
N ILE A 41 13.73 -14.99 19.38
CA ILE A 41 13.19 -15.02 18.02
C ILE A 41 11.80 -15.67 18.05
N ASP A 42 10.77 -14.84 17.90
CA ASP A 42 9.50 -15.25 17.29
C ASP A 42 9.78 -15.53 15.80
N ALA A 43 9.71 -16.80 15.40
CA ALA A 43 9.74 -17.37 14.04
C ALA A 43 10.61 -16.69 12.95
N PRO A 44 11.48 -17.43 12.22
CA PRO A 44 12.16 -16.90 11.03
C PRO A 44 11.20 -16.18 10.07
N GLY A 45 11.51 -14.91 9.73
CA GLY A 45 10.65 -14.06 8.90
C GLY A 45 9.50 -13.36 9.65
N GLY A 46 9.42 -13.47 10.98
CA GLY A 46 8.39 -12.87 11.83
C GLY A 46 8.47 -11.35 12.04
N CYS A 47 9.49 -10.69 11.48
CA CYS A 47 9.72 -9.26 11.62
C CYS A 47 10.10 -8.59 10.29
N ILE A 48 9.97 -7.26 10.23
CA ILE A 48 10.34 -6.46 9.06
C ILE A 48 11.80 -5.99 9.20
N GLU A 49 12.66 -6.35 8.25
CA GLU A 49 14.08 -5.95 8.27
C GLU A 49 14.29 -4.43 8.17
N LYS A 50 13.37 -3.73 7.51
CA LYS A 50 13.44 -2.28 7.32
C LYS A 50 12.72 -1.54 8.44
N SER A 51 13.34 -0.48 8.93
CA SER A 51 12.67 0.46 9.83
C SER A 51 11.52 1.19 9.15
N LEU A 52 10.62 1.78 9.94
CA LEU A 52 9.50 2.56 9.42
C LEU A 52 10.00 3.67 8.47
N ALA A 53 11.02 4.43 8.87
CA ALA A 53 11.61 5.47 8.05
C ALA A 53 12.16 4.92 6.72
N GLN A 54 12.78 3.73 6.72
CA GLN A 54 13.29 3.09 5.51
C GLN A 54 12.18 2.54 4.60
N GLN A 55 11.06 2.10 5.18
CA GLN A 55 9.89 1.67 4.40
C GLN A 55 9.18 2.85 3.75
N ILE A 56 9.00 3.96 4.48
CA ILE A 56 8.44 5.22 3.96
C ILE A 56 9.36 5.80 2.88
N GLY A 57 10.67 5.79 3.11
CA GLY A 57 11.65 6.38 2.19
C GLY A 57 11.37 7.88 1.96
N PRO A 58 11.48 8.39 0.72
CA PRO A 58 11.16 9.78 0.39
C PRO A 58 9.67 10.14 0.44
N GLY A 59 8.80 9.22 0.90
CA GLY A 59 7.35 9.42 0.86
C GLY A 59 6.79 9.29 -0.55
N GLN A 60 5.88 10.19 -0.93
CA GLN A 60 5.18 10.09 -2.21
C GLN A 60 6.11 10.31 -3.42
N GLY A 61 6.93 11.38 -3.36
CA GLY A 61 7.89 11.76 -4.39
C GLY A 61 7.31 11.78 -5.81
N ASP A 62 8.19 11.64 -6.80
CA ASP A 62 7.81 11.52 -8.21
C ASP A 62 8.37 10.24 -8.84
N ILE A 63 8.09 10.05 -10.13
CA ILE A 63 8.52 8.87 -10.90
C ILE A 63 10.03 8.78 -11.15
N ASN A 64 10.78 9.85 -10.89
CA ASN A 64 12.23 9.94 -11.07
C ASN A 64 12.98 9.87 -9.74
N MET A 65 12.32 10.12 -8.61
CA MET A 65 12.90 10.05 -7.27
C MET A 65 13.00 8.58 -6.79
N PRO A 66 14.20 7.98 -6.73
CA PRO A 66 14.33 6.58 -6.37
C PRO A 66 13.75 6.28 -4.99
N ALA A 67 13.09 5.13 -4.88
CA ALA A 67 12.45 4.62 -3.66
C ALA A 67 11.23 5.40 -3.13
N SER A 68 10.79 6.47 -3.80
CA SER A 68 9.48 7.10 -3.56
C SER A 68 8.32 6.14 -3.88
N SER A 69 7.11 6.40 -3.37
CA SER A 69 5.96 5.56 -3.69
C SER A 69 5.59 5.67 -5.18
N ALA A 70 5.64 6.88 -5.77
CA ALA A 70 5.37 7.08 -7.19
C ALA A 70 6.37 6.32 -8.08
N TYR A 71 7.66 6.36 -7.76
CA TYR A 71 8.70 5.61 -8.45
C TYR A 71 8.45 4.10 -8.40
N LEU A 72 8.13 3.57 -7.21
CA LEU A 72 7.92 2.13 -7.02
C LEU A 72 6.64 1.65 -7.71
N ILE A 73 5.54 2.39 -7.59
CA ILE A 73 4.27 2.04 -8.25
C ILE A 73 4.47 1.99 -9.76
N LYS A 74 5.19 2.97 -10.34
CA LYS A 74 5.40 3.02 -11.78
C LYS A 74 6.31 1.91 -12.31
N ARG A 75 7.34 1.52 -11.55
CA ARG A 75 8.41 0.63 -12.02
C ARG A 75 8.26 -0.83 -11.58
N ASP A 76 7.72 -1.08 -10.40
CA ASP A 76 7.51 -2.40 -9.83
C ASP A 76 6.24 -2.40 -8.95
N PRO A 77 5.05 -2.48 -9.56
CA PRO A 77 3.78 -2.43 -8.84
C PRO A 77 3.64 -3.54 -7.79
N ALA A 78 4.17 -4.74 -8.07
CA ALA A 78 4.12 -5.86 -7.15
C ALA A 78 4.90 -5.57 -5.86
N ARG A 79 6.10 -5.00 -5.99
CA ARG A 79 6.90 -4.55 -4.83
C ARG A 79 6.21 -3.40 -4.09
N ALA A 80 5.56 -2.48 -4.79
CA ALA A 80 4.80 -1.41 -4.16
C ALA A 80 3.65 -1.96 -3.31
N ILE A 81 2.89 -2.94 -3.84
CA ILE A 81 1.82 -3.63 -3.11
C ILE A 81 2.36 -4.35 -1.87
N ARG A 82 3.48 -5.07 -1.99
CA ARG A 82 4.09 -5.79 -0.85
C ARG A 82 4.53 -4.82 0.25
N ARG A 83 5.21 -3.74 -0.11
CA ARG A 83 5.59 -2.68 0.84
C ARG A 83 4.37 -2.02 1.48
N GLY A 84 3.35 -1.70 0.69
CA GLY A 84 2.09 -1.14 1.18
C GLY A 84 1.41 -2.08 2.19
N ARG A 85 1.37 -3.38 1.91
CA ARG A 85 0.84 -4.40 2.84
C ARG A 85 1.60 -4.42 4.16
N GLN A 86 2.94 -4.36 4.13
CA GLN A 86 3.77 -4.30 5.33
C GLN A 86 3.46 -3.06 6.16
N LEU A 87 3.46 -1.87 5.54
CA LEU A 87 3.13 -0.61 6.22
C LEU A 87 1.70 -0.61 6.79
N PHE A 88 0.75 -1.22 6.08
CA PHE A 88 -0.65 -1.24 6.49
C PHE A 88 -0.93 -2.15 7.69
N GLN A 89 -0.18 -3.24 7.81
CA GLN A 89 -0.34 -4.26 8.86
C GLN A 89 0.61 -4.06 10.05
N ARG A 90 1.70 -3.31 9.86
CA ARG A 90 2.66 -2.95 10.91
C ARG A 90 1.96 -2.33 12.12
N LYS A 91 2.44 -2.70 13.31
CA LYS A 91 2.14 -2.08 14.59
C LYS A 91 3.07 -0.89 14.83
N PHE A 92 2.52 0.29 15.02
CA PHE A 92 3.25 1.51 15.35
C PHE A 92 3.52 1.57 16.85
N SER A 93 4.73 1.95 17.24
CA SER A 93 5.08 2.28 18.63
C SER A 93 4.71 3.72 18.98
N LEU A 94 4.77 4.08 20.27
CA LEU A 94 4.51 5.45 20.73
C LEU A 94 5.38 6.49 19.98
N TYR A 95 6.64 6.14 19.74
CA TYR A 95 7.61 7.00 19.04
C TYR A 95 7.35 7.09 17.52
N GLU A 96 6.58 6.17 16.96
CA GLU A 96 6.17 6.16 15.55
C GLU A 96 4.81 6.82 15.33
N GLY A 97 4.22 7.41 16.38
CA GLY A 97 2.95 8.11 16.30
C GLY A 97 1.75 7.30 16.78
N LEU A 98 1.95 6.14 17.44
CA LEU A 98 0.90 5.52 18.25
C LEU A 98 0.64 6.44 19.45
N GLY A 99 -0.28 7.37 19.33
CA GLY A 99 -0.50 8.40 20.34
C GLY A 99 -1.95 8.50 20.77
N PRO A 100 -2.21 8.87 22.03
CA PRO A 100 -3.55 9.24 22.46
C PRO A 100 -4.07 10.41 21.62
N ARG A 101 -5.33 10.33 21.20
CA ARG A 101 -5.91 11.24 20.18
C ARG A 101 -6.14 12.67 20.65
N VAL A 102 -5.92 12.97 21.94
CA VAL A 102 -6.12 14.31 22.50
C VAL A 102 -4.92 15.20 22.19
N ASN A 103 -3.71 14.76 22.55
CA ASN A 103 -2.44 15.39 22.22
C ASN A 103 -1.28 14.41 22.50
N GLN A 104 -0.08 14.75 22.04
CA GLN A 104 1.12 13.91 22.17
C GLN A 104 1.52 13.58 23.62
N ASN A 105 1.05 14.35 24.59
CA ASN A 105 1.36 14.20 26.02
C ASN A 105 0.17 13.65 26.82
N ALA A 106 -0.92 13.25 26.18
CA ALA A 106 -2.12 12.83 26.87
C ALA A 106 -1.90 11.48 27.56
N SER A 107 -1.76 11.46 28.88
CA SER A 107 -1.63 10.26 29.69
C SER A 107 -2.61 10.32 30.86
N GLY A 108 -2.88 9.18 31.50
CA GLY A 108 -3.78 9.11 32.65
C GLY A 108 -4.62 7.83 32.68
N ASP A 109 -5.55 7.78 33.62
CA ASP A 109 -6.46 6.64 33.80
C ASP A 109 -7.67 6.73 32.85
N ILE A 110 -7.86 5.69 32.05
CA ILE A 110 -9.02 5.56 31.15
C ILE A 110 -10.34 5.46 31.90
N THR A 111 -10.33 5.11 33.20
CA THR A 111 -11.52 5.08 34.05
C THR A 111 -11.99 6.48 34.44
N GLU A 112 -11.09 7.46 34.48
CA GLU A 112 -11.39 8.86 34.78
C GLU A 112 -11.78 9.65 33.53
N THR A 113 -11.22 9.28 32.36
CA THR A 113 -11.54 9.93 31.09
C THR A 113 -11.46 8.98 29.89
N ARG A 114 -12.63 8.75 29.27
CA ARG A 114 -12.75 7.92 28.05
C ARG A 114 -11.97 8.46 26.85
N ARG A 115 -11.57 9.74 26.86
CA ARG A 115 -10.80 10.36 25.76
C ARG A 115 -9.41 9.76 25.59
N LEU A 116 -8.82 9.21 26.65
CA LEU A 116 -7.46 8.65 26.60
C LEU A 116 -7.38 7.32 25.83
N GLY A 117 -8.45 6.52 25.86
CA GLY A 117 -8.54 5.27 25.08
C GLY A 117 -9.22 5.41 23.72
N ALA A 118 -9.80 6.58 23.44
CA ALA A 118 -10.58 6.79 22.22
C ALA A 118 -9.69 6.80 20.97
N GLY A 119 -10.03 6.00 19.97
CA GLY A 119 -9.34 5.90 18.68
C GLY A 119 -7.99 5.20 18.78
N LEU A 120 -7.70 4.47 19.86
CA LEU A 120 -6.44 3.77 20.03
C LEU A 120 -6.36 2.61 19.05
N SER A 121 -5.54 2.80 18.01
CA SER A 121 -5.25 1.81 16.98
C SER A 121 -3.75 1.80 16.74
N ASP A 122 -3.16 0.62 16.78
CA ASP A 122 -1.74 0.39 16.55
C ASP A 122 -1.42 0.11 15.08
N SER A 123 -2.40 0.00 14.19
CA SER A 123 -2.16 -0.17 12.74
C SER A 123 -3.30 0.36 11.88
N CYS A 124 -3.04 0.59 10.60
CA CYS A 124 -4.10 0.92 9.64
C CYS A 124 -5.11 -0.23 9.53
N ALA A 125 -4.64 -1.47 9.61
CA ALA A 125 -5.45 -2.67 9.52
C ALA A 125 -6.40 -2.89 10.72
N ALA A 126 -6.21 -2.22 11.86
CA ALA A 126 -7.12 -2.37 12.99
C ALA A 126 -8.49 -1.73 12.69
N CYS A 127 -8.50 -0.54 12.07
CA CYS A 127 -9.73 0.09 11.59
C CYS A 127 -10.09 -0.38 10.18
N HIS A 128 -9.14 -0.48 9.26
CA HIS A 128 -9.39 -0.82 7.85
C HIS A 128 -9.01 -2.27 7.55
N GLY A 129 -9.54 -3.20 8.35
CA GLY A 129 -9.21 -4.63 8.27
C GLY A 129 -9.55 -5.29 6.92
N ARG A 130 -9.01 -6.50 6.73
CA ARG A 130 -9.35 -7.33 5.56
C ARG A 130 -10.85 -7.69 5.61
N PRO A 131 -11.63 -7.36 4.57
CA PRO A 131 -13.05 -7.70 4.57
C PRO A 131 -13.26 -9.21 4.57
N ARG A 132 -14.16 -9.72 5.43
CA ARG A 132 -14.51 -11.15 5.52
C ARG A 132 -15.79 -11.44 4.72
N GLY A 133 -15.67 -11.60 3.41
CA GLY A 133 -16.76 -12.09 2.55
C GLY A 133 -17.76 -11.05 2.03
N SER A 134 -17.65 -9.78 2.42
CA SER A 134 -18.35 -8.64 1.79
C SER A 134 -17.49 -7.39 1.93
N ALA A 135 -17.82 -6.32 1.19
CA ALA A 135 -17.07 -5.06 1.30
C ALA A 135 -17.11 -4.51 2.74
N GLY A 136 -18.23 -4.67 3.47
CA GLY A 136 -18.30 -4.64 4.95
C GLY A 136 -17.88 -3.34 5.65
N VAL A 137 -18.12 -3.26 6.96
CA VAL A 137 -17.50 -2.25 7.83
C VAL A 137 -16.11 -2.70 8.25
N GLY A 138 -15.20 -1.74 8.45
CA GLY A 138 -13.90 -1.97 9.08
C GLY A 138 -14.03 -2.41 10.54
N GLY A 139 -12.90 -2.51 11.25
CA GLY A 139 -12.92 -2.62 12.71
C GLY A 139 -13.49 -1.35 13.32
N ASP A 140 -14.34 -1.50 14.34
CA ASP A 140 -14.83 -0.39 15.16
C ASP A 140 -13.81 -0.11 16.26
N VAL A 141 -13.19 1.06 16.21
CA VAL A 141 -12.34 1.56 17.30
C VAL A 141 -13.13 2.65 17.99
N ALA A 142 -13.40 2.47 19.28
CA ALA A 142 -14.19 3.41 20.07
C ALA A 142 -13.67 4.84 19.90
N THR A 143 -14.43 5.74 19.28
CA THR A 143 -14.11 7.19 19.25
C THR A 143 -14.91 7.96 20.31
N PHE A 144 -14.50 9.20 20.60
CA PHE A 144 -15.16 10.05 21.61
C PHE A 144 -15.66 11.35 20.95
N PRO A 145 -16.89 11.83 21.25
CA PRO A 145 -17.89 11.23 22.15
C PRO A 145 -18.68 10.07 21.54
N ASP A 146 -18.76 10.00 20.21
CA ASP A 146 -19.52 9.00 19.46
C ASP A 146 -18.60 8.17 18.56
N SER A 147 -18.95 6.91 18.31
CA SER A 147 -18.21 6.06 17.35
C SER A 147 -18.57 6.39 15.90
N ARG A 148 -17.63 6.08 14.99
CA ARG A 148 -17.85 6.16 13.54
C ARG A 148 -17.34 4.88 12.90
N ASP A 149 -18.18 4.25 12.08
CA ASP A 149 -17.76 3.08 11.32
C ASP A 149 -16.64 3.47 10.36
N ALA A 150 -15.51 2.78 10.48
CA ALA A 150 -14.44 2.88 9.50
C ALA A 150 -14.94 2.24 8.19
N PRO A 151 -14.96 2.95 7.05
CA PRO A 151 -15.33 2.34 5.79
C PRO A 151 -14.26 1.33 5.37
N HIS A 152 -14.65 0.33 4.59
CA HIS A 152 -13.68 -0.53 3.93
C HIS A 152 -12.89 0.24 2.87
N LEU A 153 -11.66 -0.20 2.59
CA LEU A 153 -10.84 0.37 1.51
C LEU A 153 -10.95 -0.40 0.20
N PHE A 154 -11.71 -1.50 0.17
CA PHE A 154 -11.97 -2.23 -1.06
C PHE A 154 -12.64 -1.32 -2.11
N GLY A 155 -12.11 -1.31 -3.33
CA GLY A 155 -12.61 -0.46 -4.42
C GLY A 155 -12.14 1.00 -4.36
N LEU A 156 -11.48 1.46 -3.28
CA LEU A 156 -11.03 2.86 -3.18
C LEU A 156 -10.06 3.24 -4.31
N GLY A 157 -9.21 2.31 -4.76
CA GLY A 157 -8.34 2.56 -5.92
C GLY A 157 -9.09 2.81 -7.24
N LEU A 158 -10.29 2.25 -7.41
CA LEU A 158 -11.13 2.54 -8.59
C LEU A 158 -11.74 3.94 -8.47
N ILE A 159 -12.15 4.33 -7.26
CA ILE A 159 -12.66 5.67 -6.97
C ILE A 159 -11.55 6.70 -7.23
N GLU A 160 -10.32 6.42 -6.80
CA GLU A 160 -9.17 7.29 -7.04
C GLU A 160 -8.90 7.46 -8.55
N MET A 161 -8.86 6.36 -9.31
CA MET A 161 -8.66 6.46 -10.78
C MET A 161 -9.76 7.26 -11.48
N LEU A 162 -11.01 7.10 -11.04
CA LEU A 162 -12.13 7.88 -11.56
C LEU A 162 -12.00 9.36 -11.16
N ALA A 163 -11.59 9.64 -9.91
CA ALA A 163 -11.37 10.98 -9.43
C ALA A 163 -10.24 11.70 -10.20
N ASP A 164 -9.17 10.98 -10.54
CA ASP A 164 -8.09 11.48 -11.39
C ASP A 164 -8.59 11.82 -12.81
N GLU A 165 -9.40 10.94 -13.41
CA GLU A 165 -10.03 11.17 -14.72
C GLU A 165 -10.91 12.43 -14.70
N MET A 166 -11.86 12.52 -13.75
CA MET A 166 -12.73 13.69 -13.58
C MET A 166 -11.93 14.98 -13.31
N THR A 167 -10.87 14.89 -12.51
CA THR A 167 -10.01 16.05 -12.21
C THR A 167 -9.27 16.53 -13.44
N ALA A 168 -8.77 15.62 -14.28
CA ALA A 168 -8.11 15.97 -15.53
C ALA A 168 -9.08 16.67 -16.50
N GLU A 169 -10.29 16.14 -16.66
CA GLU A 169 -11.32 16.73 -17.51
C GLU A 169 -11.73 18.13 -17.03
N LEU A 170 -12.03 18.29 -15.74
CA LEU A 170 -12.42 19.59 -15.17
C LEU A 170 -11.32 20.64 -15.33
N ARG A 171 -10.05 20.25 -15.19
CA ARG A 171 -8.90 21.14 -15.43
C ARG A 171 -8.80 21.53 -16.91
N ALA A 172 -8.98 20.59 -17.83
CA ALA A 172 -8.98 20.87 -19.26
C ALA A 172 -10.12 21.84 -19.66
N THR A 173 -11.33 21.63 -19.15
CA THR A 173 -12.47 22.55 -19.35
C THR A 173 -12.16 23.94 -18.81
N ARG A 174 -11.59 24.04 -17.60
CA ARG A 174 -11.17 25.33 -17.03
C ARG A 174 -10.15 26.03 -17.92
N GLU A 175 -9.13 25.34 -18.40
CA GLU A 175 -8.10 25.91 -19.28
C GLU A 175 -8.69 26.39 -20.60
N GLN A 176 -9.63 25.64 -21.19
CA GLN A 176 -10.35 26.06 -22.38
C GLN A 176 -11.13 27.35 -22.13
N ALA A 177 -11.97 27.39 -21.09
CA ALA A 177 -12.75 28.59 -20.76
C ALA A 177 -11.87 29.83 -20.52
N VAL A 178 -10.71 29.64 -19.88
CA VAL A 178 -9.72 30.72 -19.70
C VAL A 178 -9.13 31.18 -21.03
N ARG A 179 -8.86 30.28 -21.98
CA ARG A 179 -8.38 30.66 -23.32
C ARG A 179 -9.45 31.44 -24.08
N GLU A 180 -10.68 30.94 -24.12
CA GLU A 180 -11.82 31.58 -24.80
C GLU A 180 -12.07 32.99 -24.27
N ALA A 181 -12.05 33.17 -22.94
CA ALA A 181 -12.22 34.47 -22.31
C ALA A 181 -11.08 35.46 -22.65
N ARG A 182 -9.87 34.97 -22.96
CA ARG A 182 -8.71 35.81 -23.30
C ARG A 182 -8.65 36.19 -24.76
N THR A 183 -9.04 35.28 -25.66
CA THR A 183 -8.94 35.50 -27.11
C THR A 183 -10.24 36.00 -27.73
N GLY A 184 -11.38 35.80 -27.07
CA GLY A 184 -12.71 36.03 -27.64
C GLY A 184 -13.15 34.94 -28.62
N ASP A 185 -12.29 33.96 -28.91
CA ASP A 185 -12.59 32.83 -29.78
C ASP A 185 -13.17 31.70 -28.94
N VAL A 186 -14.45 31.39 -29.14
CA VAL A 186 -15.08 30.21 -28.55
C VAL A 186 -14.58 28.99 -29.32
N ALA A 187 -13.78 28.15 -28.65
CA ALA A 187 -13.40 26.88 -29.23
C ALA A 187 -14.64 25.96 -29.27
N PRO A 188 -14.78 25.09 -30.27
CA PRO A 188 -15.87 24.11 -30.28
C PRO A 188 -15.85 23.32 -28.97
N ALA A 189 -17.04 23.02 -28.43
CA ALA A 189 -17.20 22.21 -27.23
C ALA A 189 -16.31 20.96 -27.35
N PRO A 190 -15.59 20.54 -26.29
CA PRO A 190 -14.75 19.36 -26.36
C PRO A 190 -15.64 18.20 -26.83
N GLY A 191 -15.44 17.81 -28.09
CA GLY A 191 -16.14 16.70 -28.67
C GLY A 191 -15.86 15.48 -27.81
N THR A 192 -16.83 14.59 -27.70
CA THR A 192 -16.65 13.22 -27.21
C THR A 192 -15.52 12.55 -27.99
N THR A 193 -14.26 12.83 -27.64
CA THR A 193 -13.11 12.10 -28.17
C THR A 193 -13.28 10.70 -27.65
N ALA A 194 -13.53 9.77 -28.56
CA ALA A 194 -13.68 8.36 -28.25
C ALA A 194 -12.57 7.95 -27.26
N ARG A 195 -13.02 7.37 -26.15
CA ARG A 195 -12.20 6.84 -25.06
C ARG A 195 -10.98 6.11 -25.64
N PRO A 196 -9.73 6.55 -25.39
CA PRO A 196 -8.59 5.71 -25.73
C PRO A 196 -8.76 4.40 -24.96
N GLY A 197 -8.82 3.29 -25.69
CA GLY A 197 -9.00 1.96 -25.10
C GLY A 197 -7.91 1.69 -24.06
N PRO A 198 -8.19 0.83 -23.06
CA PRO A 198 -7.23 0.53 -22.00
C PRO A 198 -5.91 0.07 -22.64
N THR A 199 -4.85 0.85 -22.45
CA THR A 199 -3.50 0.42 -22.81
C THR A 199 -3.17 -0.78 -21.92
N ARG A 200 -3.22 -1.99 -22.48
CA ARG A 200 -2.72 -3.18 -21.78
C ARG A 200 -1.26 -2.94 -21.42
N PRO A 201 -0.85 -3.12 -20.15
CA PRO A 201 0.56 -3.19 -19.84
C PRO A 201 1.17 -4.38 -20.59
N ALA A 202 2.37 -4.16 -21.14
CA ALA A 202 3.22 -5.19 -21.72
C ALA A 202 3.70 -6.18 -20.65
#